data_AF-A0A952CSY4-F1
#
_entry.id   AF-A0A952CSY4-F1
#
_cell.length_a   1.000
_cell.length_b   1.000
_cell.length_c   1.000
_cell.angle_alpha   90.00
_cell.angle_beta   90.00
_cell.angle_gamma   90.00
#
_symmetry.space_group_name_H-M   'P 1'
#
loop_
_entity.id
_entity.type
_entity.pdbx_description
1 polymer ?
#
loop_
_entity_poly.entity_id
_entity_poly.type
_entity_poly.pdbx_seq_one_letter_code
_entity_poly.pdbx_strand_id
1 'polypeptide(L)'
;MQRINLLIQKLEEMAGNEQDNSLLDIDLMLDYTRVLYADLLEVRKNKLLAAQAGAEPVSTPALAIQHAEAATEPPASEPEAYIPDIADVPVIDIRTGIGINDKYLYISELFGDDKAAYEDAIRQLNTFSNLQQAIKYAEQELSGKYRWDKEQPTVQSFYNLLNNSFSSI
;
A
#
# COMPACT_ATOMS: atom_id res chain seq x y z
N MET A 1 -8.23 1.90 -23.94
CA MET A 1 -7.54 2.71 -24.97
C MET A 1 -6.98 4.01 -24.42
N GLN A 2 -7.75 4.86 -23.73
CA GLN A 2 -7.25 6.14 -23.18
C GLN A 2 -6.07 5.99 -22.20
N ARG A 3 -6.06 4.93 -21.38
CA ARG A 3 -4.97 4.63 -20.42
C ARG A 3 -3.62 4.34 -21.08
N ILE A 4 -3.63 3.74 -22.27
CA ILE A 4 -2.40 3.42 -23.02
C ILE A 4 -1.73 4.70 -23.50
N ASN A 5 -2.53 5.64 -24.04
CA ASN A 5 -2.02 6.92 -24.49
C ASN A 5 -1.46 7.76 -23.34
N LEU A 6 -2.11 7.70 -22.16
CA LEU A 6 -1.62 8.38 -20.96
C LEU A 6 -0.26 7.85 -20.50
N LEU A 7 -0.07 6.53 -20.55
CA LEU A 7 1.20 5.90 -20.18
C LEU A 7 2.33 6.28 -21.16
N ILE A 8 2.04 6.29 -22.47
CA ILE A 8 3.02 6.66 -23.50
C ILE A 8 3.45 8.11 -23.32
N GLN A 9 2.49 9.01 -23.07
CA GLN A 9 2.79 10.42 -22.86
C GLN A 9 3.66 10.65 -21.61
N LYS A 10 3.40 9.90 -20.54
CA LYS A 10 4.17 9.99 -19.29
C LYS A 10 5.58 9.39 -19.43
N LEU A 11 5.74 8.32 -20.23
CA LEU A 11 7.04 7.75 -20.60
C LEU A 11 7.88 8.74 -21.41
N GLU A 12 7.27 9.48 -22.34
CA GLU A 12 7.95 10.52 -23.12
C GLU A 12 8.42 11.69 -22.25
N GLU A 13 7.62 12.12 -21.28
CA GLU A 13 8.00 13.17 -20.31
C GLU A 13 9.19 12.75 -19.42
N MET A 14 9.24 11.49 -18.99
CA MET A 14 10.34 10.95 -18.17
C MET A 14 11.63 10.72 -18.98
N ALA A 15 11.51 10.31 -20.25
CA ALA A 15 12.65 10.13 -21.13
C ALA A 15 13.32 11.47 -21.50
N GLY A 16 12.58 12.58 -21.44
CA GLY A 16 13.10 13.93 -21.67
C GLY A 16 13.80 14.57 -20.47
N ASN A 17 13.57 14.08 -19.25
CA ASN A 17 14.07 14.67 -17.99
C ASN A 17 14.88 13.63 -17.18
N GLU A 18 16.18 13.49 -17.50
CA GLU A 18 17.04 12.47 -16.87
C GLU A 18 17.39 12.72 -15.39
N GLN A 19 17.22 13.96 -14.87
CA GLN A 19 17.65 14.30 -13.50
C GLN A 19 16.58 14.20 -12.42
N ASP A 20 15.29 14.21 -12.77
CA ASP A 20 14.18 14.31 -11.80
C ASP A 20 13.10 13.25 -12.04
N ASN A 21 13.50 12.01 -12.34
CA ASN A 21 12.58 10.88 -12.28
C ASN A 21 12.36 10.52 -10.81
N SER A 22 11.42 11.23 -10.17
CA SER A 22 11.10 11.03 -8.76
C SER A 22 10.72 9.57 -8.52
N LEU A 23 11.06 9.05 -7.34
CA LEU A 23 10.56 7.75 -6.86
C LEU A 23 9.03 7.65 -6.97
N LEU A 24 8.34 8.79 -6.87
CA LEU A 24 6.89 8.90 -7.07
C LEU A 24 6.49 8.69 -8.53
N ASP A 25 7.25 9.23 -9.49
CA ASP A 25 6.99 9.01 -10.92
C ASP A 25 7.23 7.55 -11.30
N ILE A 26 8.28 6.93 -10.75
CA ILE A 26 8.58 5.51 -10.98
C ILE A 26 7.49 4.60 -10.38
N ASP A 27 7.01 4.88 -9.16
CA ASP A 27 5.96 4.09 -8.51
C ASP A 27 4.59 4.27 -9.19
N LEU A 28 4.27 5.50 -9.58
CA LEU A 28 3.08 5.80 -10.39
C LEU A 28 3.11 5.07 -11.74
N MET A 29 4.29 5.00 -12.37
CA MET A 29 4.52 4.25 -13.60
C MET A 29 4.36 2.74 -13.42
N LEU A 30 4.83 2.20 -12.28
CA LEU A 30 4.66 0.80 -11.94
C LEU A 30 3.18 0.44 -11.81
N ASP A 31 2.38 1.33 -11.19
CA ASP A 31 0.95 1.15 -11.06
C ASP A 31 0.21 1.27 -12.40
N TYR A 32 0.55 2.23 -13.24
CA TYR A 32 -0.03 2.29 -14.59
C TYR A 32 0.32 1.04 -15.41
N THR A 33 1.53 0.51 -15.28
CA THR A 33 1.96 -0.72 -15.96
C THR A 33 1.18 -1.93 -15.46
N ARG A 34 0.96 -2.05 -14.14
CA ARG A 34 0.13 -3.11 -13.55
C ARG A 34 -1.31 -3.04 -14.03
N VAL A 35 -1.89 -1.85 -14.08
CA VAL A 35 -3.26 -1.64 -14.57
C VAL A 35 -3.40 -2.00 -16.04
N LEU A 36 -2.46 -1.57 -16.89
CA LEU A 36 -2.48 -1.98 -18.31
C LEU A 36 -2.28 -3.47 -18.50
N TYR A 37 -1.42 -4.11 -17.69
CA TYR A 37 -1.24 -5.55 -17.72
C TYR A 37 -2.53 -6.29 -17.36
N ALA A 38 -3.25 -5.83 -16.33
CA ALA A 38 -4.57 -6.36 -15.98
C ALA A 38 -5.58 -6.19 -17.12
N ASP A 39 -5.67 -4.99 -17.70
CA ASP A 39 -6.55 -4.71 -18.84
C ASP A 39 -6.24 -5.66 -20.03
N LEU A 40 -4.97 -5.95 -20.32
CA LEU A 40 -4.56 -6.88 -21.39
C LEU A 40 -4.88 -8.35 -21.06
N LEU A 41 -4.71 -8.75 -19.81
CA LEU A 41 -5.10 -10.09 -19.35
C LEU A 41 -6.61 -10.29 -19.46
N GLU A 42 -7.40 -9.30 -19.11
CA GLU A 42 -8.85 -9.31 -19.28
C GLU A 42 -9.23 -9.41 -20.75
N VAL A 43 -8.59 -8.65 -21.64
CA VAL A 43 -8.81 -8.76 -23.09
C VAL A 43 -8.46 -10.16 -23.60
N ARG A 44 -7.36 -10.77 -23.14
CA ARG A 44 -6.99 -12.15 -23.50
C ARG A 44 -8.02 -13.14 -22.99
N LYS A 45 -8.45 -13.02 -21.73
CA LYS A 45 -9.48 -13.85 -21.12
C LYS A 45 -10.79 -13.74 -21.91
N ASN A 46 -11.23 -12.53 -22.22
CA ASN A 46 -12.44 -12.28 -23.00
C ASN A 46 -12.32 -12.81 -24.44
N LYS A 47 -11.14 -12.71 -25.05
CA LYS A 47 -10.87 -13.29 -26.38
C LYS A 47 -10.84 -14.82 -26.36
N LEU A 48 -10.32 -15.42 -25.30
CA LEU A 48 -10.37 -16.88 -25.07
C LEU A 48 -11.81 -17.35 -24.80
N LEU A 49 -12.58 -16.61 -24.01
CA LEU A 49 -14.00 -16.87 -23.75
C LEU A 49 -14.84 -16.72 -25.04
N ALA A 50 -14.57 -15.70 -25.86
CA ALA A 50 -15.20 -15.50 -27.16
C ALA A 50 -14.81 -16.59 -28.19
N ALA A 51 -13.56 -17.08 -28.14
CA ALA A 51 -13.11 -18.20 -28.96
C ALA A 51 -13.75 -19.55 -28.54
N GLN A 52 -14.05 -19.74 -27.26
CA GLN A 52 -14.74 -20.92 -26.73
C GLN A 52 -16.25 -20.93 -27.02
N ALA A 53 -16.85 -19.76 -27.29
CA ALA A 53 -18.25 -19.64 -27.70
C ALA A 53 -18.47 -19.90 -29.22
N GLY A 54 -17.41 -20.11 -30.00
CA GLY A 54 -17.46 -20.20 -31.46
C GLY A 54 -16.91 -21.47 -32.11
N ALA A 55 -16.48 -22.49 -31.35
CA ALA A 55 -16.01 -23.75 -31.92
C ALA A 55 -16.26 -24.96 -31.01
N GLU A 56 -17.05 -25.90 -31.52
CA GLU A 56 -17.19 -27.30 -31.06
C GLU A 56 -15.82 -28.05 -31.08
N PRO A 57 -15.70 -29.17 -30.36
CA PRO A 57 -14.51 -29.56 -29.58
C PRO A 57 -13.43 -30.26 -30.44
N VAL A 58 -12.21 -30.39 -29.89
CA VAL A 58 -11.43 -31.65 -29.84
C VAL A 58 -10.03 -31.43 -29.22
N SER A 59 -9.73 -32.33 -28.26
CA SER A 59 -8.45 -32.81 -27.73
C SER A 59 -7.48 -31.92 -26.93
N THR A 60 -7.50 -32.18 -25.63
CA THR A 60 -6.35 -32.31 -24.71
C THR A 60 -5.27 -33.28 -25.25
N PRO A 61 -3.99 -33.21 -24.81
CA PRO A 61 -3.58 -33.61 -23.44
C PRO A 61 -2.61 -32.61 -22.78
N ALA A 62 -2.82 -32.20 -21.53
CA ALA A 62 -2.46 -32.92 -20.29
C ALA A 62 -0.95 -33.24 -20.18
N LEU A 63 -0.20 -32.37 -19.49
CA LEU A 63 0.99 -32.75 -18.74
C LEU A 63 0.98 -32.02 -17.39
N ALA A 64 0.57 -32.77 -16.37
CA ALA A 64 0.77 -32.45 -14.97
C ALA A 64 2.25 -32.62 -14.64
N ILE A 65 2.83 -31.64 -13.94
CA ILE A 65 3.98 -31.88 -13.07
C ILE A 65 3.65 -31.20 -11.73
N GLN A 66 3.24 -32.04 -10.77
CA GLN A 66 3.40 -31.83 -9.34
C GLN A 66 4.65 -32.60 -8.90
N HIS A 67 5.48 -31.99 -8.05
CA HIS A 67 6.47 -32.53 -7.08
C HIS A 67 7.41 -31.35 -6.74
N ALA A 68 8.03 -31.18 -5.57
CA ALA A 68 7.84 -31.58 -4.18
C ALA A 68 8.96 -30.84 -3.42
N GLU A 69 8.61 -30.25 -2.28
CA GLU A 69 9.39 -29.94 -1.08
C GLU A 69 10.83 -30.52 -0.94
N ALA A 70 11.82 -29.68 -0.61
CA ALA A 70 12.69 -29.80 0.59
C ALA A 70 13.95 -28.90 0.53
N ALA A 71 14.25 -28.33 1.69
CA ALA A 71 15.30 -27.37 2.05
C ALA A 71 16.75 -27.79 1.74
N THR A 72 17.64 -26.82 1.46
CA THR A 72 18.77 -26.43 2.37
C THR A 72 19.52 -25.18 1.86
N GLU A 73 19.60 -24.18 2.73
CA GLU A 73 20.50 -23.00 2.74
C GLU A 73 21.87 -23.38 3.38
N PRO A 74 22.88 -22.49 3.65
CA PRO A 74 23.26 -21.11 3.22
C PRO A 74 24.81 -21.06 2.93
N PRO A 75 25.66 -20.00 3.16
CA PRO A 75 25.45 -18.59 3.52
C PRO A 75 26.32 -17.54 2.76
N ALA A 76 25.89 -16.28 2.74
CA ALA A 76 26.78 -15.11 2.64
C ALA A 76 26.13 -13.85 3.28
N SER A 77 26.70 -13.47 4.43
CA SER A 77 26.76 -12.16 5.16
C SER A 77 26.50 -10.90 4.31
N GLU A 78 25.88 -9.79 4.74
CA GLU A 78 25.90 -8.96 5.98
C GLU A 78 24.95 -7.73 5.76
N PRO A 79 24.65 -6.79 6.71
CA PRO A 79 24.73 -6.80 8.17
C PRO A 79 23.41 -6.39 8.89
N GLU A 80 23.43 -6.48 10.21
CA GLU A 80 22.35 -6.40 11.20
C GLU A 80 21.63 -5.03 11.32
N ALA A 81 20.31 -5.09 11.46
CA ALA A 81 19.56 -4.13 12.28
C ALA A 81 18.77 -4.92 13.33
N TYR A 82 19.28 -4.88 14.56
CA TYR A 82 18.68 -5.43 15.78
C TYR A 82 17.22 -4.97 15.95
N ILE A 83 16.28 -5.92 15.89
CA ILE A 83 14.91 -5.73 16.38
C ILE A 83 14.84 -6.49 17.71
N PRO A 84 14.71 -5.82 18.87
CA PRO A 84 14.47 -6.54 20.10
C PRO A 84 13.14 -7.28 19.97
N ASP A 85 13.19 -8.57 20.28
CA ASP A 85 12.05 -9.48 20.38
C ASP A 85 11.01 -8.89 21.36
N ILE A 86 9.92 -8.33 20.82
CA ILE A 86 8.79 -7.85 21.62
C ILE A 86 7.72 -8.93 21.54
N ALA A 87 7.74 -9.76 22.58
CA ALA A 87 6.74 -10.76 22.90
C ALA A 87 5.31 -10.28 22.62
N ASP A 88 4.57 -11.07 21.83
CA ASP A 88 3.13 -11.35 21.92
C ASP A 88 2.22 -10.23 22.48
N VAL A 89 2.40 -8.99 22.00
CA VAL A 89 1.38 -7.96 22.16
C VAL A 89 0.44 -8.13 20.97
N PRO A 90 -0.89 -8.23 21.16
CA PRO A 90 -1.82 -8.20 20.05
C PRO A 90 -1.59 -6.89 19.29
N VAL A 91 -0.90 -6.98 18.15
CA VAL A 91 -0.52 -5.82 17.36
C VAL A 91 -1.79 -5.34 16.69
N ILE A 92 -2.37 -4.28 17.25
CA ILE A 92 -3.43 -3.51 16.63
C ILE A 92 -2.79 -2.88 15.40
N ASP A 93 -3.21 -3.25 14.20
CA ASP A 93 -2.71 -2.60 13.00
C ASP A 93 -3.76 -1.62 12.48
N ILE A 94 -3.70 -0.37 12.97
CA ILE A 94 -4.56 0.73 12.47
C ILE A 94 -4.44 0.88 10.95
N ARG A 95 -3.33 0.45 10.33
CA ARG A 95 -3.14 0.49 8.88
C ARG A 95 -4.21 -0.28 8.10
N THR A 96 -4.75 -1.36 8.66
CA THR A 96 -5.77 -2.17 7.99
C THR A 96 -7.09 -1.43 7.80
N GLY A 97 -7.37 -0.43 8.66
CA GLY A 97 -8.54 0.43 8.56
C GLY A 97 -8.35 1.68 7.70
N ILE A 98 -7.13 1.94 7.21
CA ILE A 98 -6.80 3.18 6.48
C ILE A 98 -6.84 2.91 4.98
N GLY A 99 -7.80 3.52 4.30
CA GLY A 99 -7.82 3.54 2.84
C GLY A 99 -6.64 4.35 2.29
N ILE A 100 -6.18 4.01 1.09
CA ILE A 100 -5.10 4.75 0.40
C ILE A 100 -5.41 6.26 0.31
N ASN A 101 -6.66 6.62 0.05
CA ASN A 101 -7.08 8.02 -0.03
C ASN A 101 -6.97 8.74 1.33
N ASP A 102 -7.39 8.09 2.40
CA ASP A 102 -7.32 8.64 3.76
C ASP A 102 -5.86 8.81 4.19
N LYS A 103 -5.00 7.85 3.83
CA LYS A 103 -3.55 7.94 4.07
C LYS A 103 -2.96 9.21 3.44
N TYR A 104 -3.22 9.45 2.16
CA TYR A 104 -2.71 10.64 1.48
C TYR A 104 -3.29 11.92 2.10
N LEU A 105 -4.58 11.93 2.40
CA LEU A 105 -5.26 13.06 3.05
C LEU A 105 -4.64 13.37 4.42
N TYR A 106 -4.35 12.37 5.24
CA TYR A 106 -3.70 12.57 6.53
C TYR A 106 -2.29 13.11 6.36
N ILE A 107 -1.50 12.54 5.44
CA ILE A 107 -0.13 13.00 5.19
C ILE A 107 -0.11 14.48 4.77
N SER A 108 -0.95 14.88 3.82
CA SER A 108 -0.97 16.26 3.31
C SER A 108 -1.52 17.24 4.35
N GLU A 109 -2.65 16.93 4.97
CA GLU A 109 -3.38 17.90 5.83
C GLU A 109 -2.92 17.88 7.29
N LEU A 110 -2.56 16.71 7.84
CA LEU A 110 -2.20 16.56 9.25
C LEU A 110 -0.69 16.57 9.47
N PHE A 111 0.08 16.06 8.51
CA PHE A 111 1.54 15.95 8.65
C PHE A 111 2.30 16.93 7.75
N GLY A 112 1.60 17.77 6.97
CA GLY A 112 2.23 18.77 6.11
C GLY A 112 3.15 18.15 5.06
N ASP A 113 2.67 17.10 4.39
CA ASP A 113 3.38 16.28 3.40
C ASP A 113 4.57 15.47 3.95
N ASP A 114 4.76 15.43 5.28
CA ASP A 114 5.78 14.61 5.93
C ASP A 114 5.32 13.14 6.08
N LYS A 115 5.57 12.35 5.01
CA LYS A 115 5.28 10.91 4.99
C LYS A 115 6.04 10.14 6.07
N ALA A 116 7.29 10.53 6.39
CA ALA A 116 8.10 9.81 7.36
C ALA A 116 7.49 9.96 8.76
N ALA A 117 7.10 11.18 9.13
CA ALA A 117 6.44 11.44 10.39
C ALA A 117 5.07 10.77 10.51
N TYR A 118 4.31 10.66 9.41
CA TYR A 118 3.08 9.87 9.39
C TYR A 118 3.35 8.39 9.71
N GLU A 119 4.29 7.75 9.02
CA GLU A 119 4.60 6.33 9.25
C GLU A 119 5.12 6.07 10.67
N ASP A 120 5.90 7.01 11.22
CA ASP A 120 6.37 6.95 12.61
C ASP A 120 5.23 7.11 13.62
N ALA A 121 4.32 8.06 13.39
CA ALA A 121 3.15 8.25 14.23
C ALA A 121 2.25 7.01 14.22
N ILE A 122 2.00 6.42 13.05
CA ILE A 122 1.22 5.17 12.91
C ILE A 122 1.92 3.99 13.60
N ARG A 123 3.24 3.86 13.46
CA ARG A 123 4.02 2.86 14.21
C ARG A 123 3.84 3.04 15.71
N GLN A 124 3.99 4.25 16.21
CA GLN A 124 3.85 4.54 17.64
C GLN A 124 2.42 4.26 18.12
N LEU A 125 1.42 4.63 17.33
CA LEU A 125 0.02 4.38 17.63
C LEU A 125 -0.31 2.88 17.71
N ASN A 126 0.28 2.05 16.83
CA ASN A 126 0.18 0.58 16.87
C ASN A 126 0.79 -0.04 18.14
N THR A 127 1.69 0.66 18.85
CA THR A 127 2.28 0.15 20.11
C THR A 127 1.35 0.29 21.32
N PHE A 128 0.36 1.19 21.26
CA PHE A 128 -0.56 1.40 22.38
C PHE A 128 -1.62 0.31 22.40
N SER A 129 -1.95 -0.19 23.60
CA SER A 129 -3.02 -1.18 23.78
C SER A 129 -4.35 -0.53 24.19
N ASN A 130 -4.39 0.79 24.42
CA ASN A 130 -5.56 1.50 24.91
C ASN A 130 -5.80 2.79 24.11
N LEU A 131 -7.05 3.00 23.70
CA LEU A 131 -7.50 4.19 22.99
C LEU A 131 -7.13 5.50 23.71
N GLN A 132 -7.23 5.53 25.04
CA GLN A 132 -6.91 6.74 25.82
C GLN A 132 -5.44 7.13 25.68
N GLN A 133 -4.52 6.16 25.56
CA GLN A 133 -3.09 6.44 25.35
C GLN A 133 -2.84 6.95 23.93
N ALA A 134 -3.48 6.33 22.94
CA ALA A 134 -3.39 6.75 21.54
C ALA A 134 -3.92 8.18 21.33
N ILE A 135 -5.08 8.53 21.90
CA ILE A 135 -5.65 9.88 21.84
C ILE A 135 -4.71 10.88 22.52
N LYS A 136 -4.20 10.56 23.72
CA LYS A 136 -3.28 11.45 24.43
C LYS A 136 -2.01 11.71 23.63
N TYR A 137 -1.44 10.69 22.98
CA TYR A 137 -0.30 10.85 22.08
C TYR A 137 -0.66 11.75 20.89
N ALA A 138 -1.80 11.52 20.24
CA ALA A 138 -2.26 12.35 19.13
C ALA A 138 -2.48 13.81 19.52
N GLU A 139 -3.01 14.10 20.71
CA GLU A 139 -3.23 15.47 21.19
C GLU A 139 -1.93 16.17 21.64
N GLN A 140 -1.04 15.46 22.33
CA GLN A 140 0.15 16.07 22.91
C GLN A 140 1.31 16.18 21.92
N GLU A 141 1.59 15.10 21.19
CA GLU A 141 2.75 15.01 20.30
C GLU A 141 2.42 15.45 18.88
N LEU A 142 1.27 15.04 18.34
CA LEU A 142 0.93 15.33 16.93
C LEU A 142 0.22 16.68 16.78
N SER A 143 -0.90 16.88 17.47
CA SER A 143 -1.68 18.11 17.39
C SER A 143 -0.89 19.34 17.82
N GLY A 144 -0.03 19.23 18.84
CA GLY A 144 0.89 20.31 19.23
C GLY A 144 1.94 20.62 18.17
N LYS A 145 2.58 19.59 17.61
CA LYS A 145 3.66 19.73 16.61
C LYS A 145 3.17 20.28 15.27
N TYR A 146 2.05 19.77 14.79
CA TYR A 146 1.48 20.11 13.49
C TYR A 146 0.33 21.12 13.57
N ARG A 147 0.00 21.61 14.77
CA ARG A 147 -1.04 22.62 15.02
C ARG A 147 -2.40 22.20 14.46
N TRP A 148 -2.78 20.95 14.70
CA TRP A 148 -4.05 20.39 14.20
C TRP A 148 -5.24 21.20 14.69
N ASP A 149 -6.16 21.48 13.77
CA ASP A 149 -7.44 22.11 14.08
C ASP A 149 -8.51 21.05 14.34
N LYS A 150 -9.05 21.01 15.56
CA LYS A 150 -10.09 20.06 15.97
C LYS A 150 -11.41 20.25 15.20
N GLU A 151 -11.61 21.42 14.59
CA GLU A 151 -12.76 21.70 13.74
C GLU A 151 -12.58 21.13 12.31
N GLN A 152 -11.34 20.78 11.92
CA GLN A 152 -11.06 20.23 10.60
C GLN A 152 -11.64 18.80 10.47
N PRO A 153 -12.35 18.50 9.37
CA PRO A 153 -12.93 17.18 9.14
C PRO A 153 -11.88 16.07 9.09
N THR A 154 -10.68 16.37 8.59
CA THR A 154 -9.57 15.41 8.51
C THR A 154 -9.08 14.98 9.89
N VAL A 155 -8.98 15.92 10.84
CA VAL A 155 -8.62 15.63 12.24
C VAL A 155 -9.69 14.75 12.90
N GLN A 156 -10.97 15.08 12.67
CA GLN A 156 -12.09 14.28 13.20
C GLN A 156 -12.10 12.86 12.61
N SER A 157 -11.86 12.72 11.31
CA SER A 157 -11.74 11.43 10.64
C SER A 157 -10.61 10.59 11.22
N PHE A 158 -9.46 11.20 11.54
CA PHE A 158 -8.34 10.52 12.17
C PHE A 158 -8.68 10.01 13.58
N TYR A 159 -9.38 10.80 14.40
CA TYR A 159 -9.84 10.33 15.71
C TYR A 159 -10.90 9.22 15.60
N ASN A 160 -11.78 9.28 14.62
CA ASN A 160 -12.77 8.22 14.36
C ASN A 160 -12.09 6.91 13.95
N LEU A 161 -11.05 6.99 13.11
CA LEU A 161 -10.22 5.84 12.75
C LEU A 161 -9.62 5.20 14.01
N LEU A 162 -8.99 6.00 14.89
CA LEU A 162 -8.45 5.49 16.16
C LEU A 162 -9.55 4.81 16.97
N ASN A 163 -10.70 5.44 17.15
CA ASN A 163 -11.81 4.85 17.90
C ASN A 163 -12.27 3.51 17.31
N ASN A 164 -12.38 3.40 15.98
CA ASN A 164 -12.80 2.17 15.30
C ASN A 164 -11.78 1.05 15.43
N SER A 165 -10.49 1.34 15.29
CA SER A 165 -9.44 0.32 15.37
C SER A 165 -9.26 -0.22 16.80
N PHE A 166 -9.40 0.63 17.81
CA PHE A 166 -9.33 0.19 19.22
C PHE A 166 -10.65 -0.41 19.74
N SER A 167 -11.79 -0.09 19.10
CA SER A 167 -13.09 -0.71 19.42
C SER A 167 -13.30 -2.06 18.75
N SER A 168 -12.48 -2.41 17.75
CA SER A 168 -12.54 -3.71 17.06
C SER A 168 -11.74 -4.83 17.77
N ILE A 169 -11.21 -4.53 18.96
CA ILE A 169 -10.48 -5.44 19.85
C ILE A 169 -11.45 -6.00 20.89
#